data_AF-A0A5N6BZV6-F1
#
_entry.id   AF-A0A5N6BZV6-F1
#
_cell.length_a   1.000
_cell.length_b   1.000
_cell.length_c   1.000
_cell.angle_alpha   90.00
_cell.angle_beta   90.00
_cell.angle_gamma   90.00
#
_symmetry.space_group_name_H-M   'P 1'
#
loop_
_entity.id
_entity.type
_entity.pdbx_description
1 polymer ?
#
loop_
_entity_poly.entity_id
_entity_poly.type
_entity_poly.pdbx_seq_one_letter_code
_entity_poly.pdbx_strand_id
1 'polypeptide(L)'
;MSGWQHSAPLPPAWPPDRFEVRSTRPIPDGAAADRYHFPQTAREAATRLRDVRFATQIQVVRIEDGATLFDLVAGVEVPLEHW
;
A
#
# COMPACT_ATOMS: atom_id res chain seq x y z
N MET A 1 8.38 -46.43 17.59
CA MET A 1 9.31 -45.60 16.78
C MET A 1 8.52 -44.84 15.73
N SER A 2 9.08 -43.72 15.27
CA SER A 2 8.56 -42.72 14.31
C SER A 2 7.50 -41.74 14.84
N GLY A 3 8.00 -40.65 15.44
CA GLY A 3 7.27 -39.39 15.46
C GLY A 3 7.29 -38.78 14.06
N TRP A 4 6.12 -38.38 13.56
CA TRP A 4 5.99 -37.68 12.29
C TRP A 4 6.76 -36.35 12.37
N GLN A 5 7.85 -36.25 11.62
CA GLN A 5 8.54 -34.98 11.42
C GLN A 5 7.65 -34.10 10.54
N HIS A 6 7.01 -33.10 11.13
CA HIS A 6 6.36 -32.04 10.37
C HIS A 6 7.46 -31.22 9.71
N SER A 7 7.52 -31.27 8.37
CA SER A 7 8.34 -30.35 7.59
C SER A 7 7.93 -28.92 7.90
N ALA A 8 8.90 -28.01 7.99
CA ALA A 8 8.63 -26.59 8.20
C ALA A 8 7.66 -26.06 7.11
N PRO A 9 6.74 -25.14 7.46
CA PRO A 9 5.79 -24.59 6.50
C PRO A 9 6.56 -23.94 5.34
N LEU A 10 6.06 -24.15 4.12
CA LEU A 10 6.64 -23.54 2.93
C LEU A 10 6.55 -22.02 3.03
N PRO A 11 7.56 -21.29 2.51
CA PRO A 11 7.47 -19.84 2.43
C PRO A 11 6.26 -19.43 1.58
N PRO A 12 5.64 -18.27 1.88
CA PRO A 12 4.51 -17.78 1.10
C PRO A 12 4.93 -17.57 -0.37
N ALA A 13 4.04 -17.97 -1.29
CA ALA A 13 4.27 -17.85 -2.73
C ALA A 13 4.37 -16.39 -3.21
N TRP A 14 3.75 -15.48 -2.45
CA TRP A 14 3.78 -14.04 -2.71
C TRP A 14 4.66 -13.34 -1.69
N PRO A 15 5.45 -12.35 -2.13
CA PRO A 15 6.20 -11.53 -1.20
C PRO A 15 5.25 -10.66 -0.35
N PRO A 16 5.67 -10.23 0.84
CA PRO A 16 4.82 -9.46 1.74
C PRO A 16 4.51 -8.08 1.18
N ASP A 17 3.32 -7.55 1.46
CA ASP A 17 2.99 -6.17 1.14
C ASP A 17 3.93 -5.20 1.87
N ARG A 18 4.31 -4.12 1.19
CA ARG A 18 5.26 -3.12 1.69
C ARG A 18 4.64 -1.72 1.77
N PHE A 19 3.56 -1.49 1.02
CA PHE A 19 2.92 -0.18 0.89
C PHE A 19 1.41 -0.31 1.04
N GLU A 20 0.79 0.66 1.70
CA GLU A 20 -0.65 0.78 1.82
C GLU A 20 -1.09 2.11 1.20
N VAL A 21 -1.94 2.05 0.18
CA VAL A 21 -2.56 3.20 -0.47
C VAL A 21 -3.93 3.40 0.19
N ARG A 22 -4.08 4.49 0.91
CA ARG A 22 -5.34 4.88 1.56
C ARG A 22 -6.00 5.97 0.75
N SER A 23 -7.32 5.90 0.61
CA SER A 23 -8.10 6.98 0.02
C SER A 23 -9.41 7.19 0.73
N THR A 24 -9.90 8.43 0.71
CA THR A 24 -11.24 8.78 1.15
C THR A 24 -12.00 9.39 0.00
N ARG A 25 -13.20 8.91 -0.26
CA ARG A 25 -14.11 9.38 -1.29
C ARG A 25 -15.33 10.03 -0.62
N PRO A 26 -16.03 10.94 -1.32
CA PRO A 26 -17.31 11.45 -0.84
C PRO A 26 -18.30 10.31 -0.56
N ILE A 27 -19.24 10.54 0.35
CA ILE A 27 -20.36 9.63 0.62
C ILE A 27 -21.12 9.40 -0.70
N PRO A 28 -21.51 8.14 -1.02
CA PRO A 28 -21.61 6.97 -0.13
C PRO A 28 -20.36 6.07 -0.04
N ASP A 29 -19.31 6.31 -0.81
CA ASP A 29 -18.23 5.33 -0.99
C ASP A 29 -17.29 5.22 0.22
N GLY A 30 -17.04 6.32 0.94
CA GLY A 30 -16.26 6.31 2.17
C GLY A 30 -14.75 6.03 1.96
N ALA A 31 -14.12 5.39 2.96
CA ALA A 31 -12.69 5.12 2.98
C ALA A 31 -12.35 3.76 2.35
N ALA A 32 -11.24 3.70 1.64
CA ALA A 32 -10.68 2.48 1.04
C ALA A 32 -9.17 2.39 1.31
N ALA A 33 -8.66 1.16 1.43
CA ALA A 33 -7.24 0.88 1.60
C ALA A 33 -6.84 -0.35 0.79
N ASP A 34 -5.85 -0.18 -0.09
CA ASP A 34 -5.28 -1.24 -0.92
C ASP A 34 -3.80 -1.43 -0.58
N ARG A 35 -3.32 -2.68 -0.60
CA ARG A 35 -1.92 -3.00 -0.28
C ARG A 35 -1.15 -3.50 -1.49
N TYR A 36 0.12 -3.15 -1.52
CA TYR A 36 1.02 -3.45 -2.64
C TYR A 36 2.38 -3.90 -2.13
N HIS A 37 2.95 -4.87 -2.84
CA HIS A 37 4.34 -5.25 -2.66
C HIS A 37 5.32 -4.28 -3.35
N PHE A 38 5.03 -3.86 -4.58
CA PHE A 38 5.93 -3.05 -5.40
C PHE A 38 5.64 -1.55 -5.28
N PRO A 39 6.67 -0.69 -5.10
CA PRO A 39 6.46 0.75 -4.94
C PRO A 39 5.89 1.41 -6.22
N GLN A 40 6.27 0.93 -7.40
CA GLN A 40 5.76 1.43 -8.69
C GLN A 40 4.24 1.32 -8.75
N THR A 41 3.69 0.17 -8.36
CA THR A 41 2.25 -0.09 -8.40
C THR A 41 1.51 0.77 -7.37
N ALA A 42 2.07 0.95 -6.17
CA ALA A 42 1.50 1.85 -5.16
C ALA A 42 1.47 3.31 -5.65
N ARG A 43 2.56 3.80 -6.26
CA ARG A 43 2.63 5.15 -6.84
C ARG A 43 1.64 5.35 -7.97
N GLU A 44 1.56 4.38 -8.87
CA GLU A 44 0.61 4.41 -9.99
C GLU A 44 -0.83 4.46 -9.48
N ALA A 45 -1.19 3.64 -8.49
CA ALA A 45 -2.52 3.65 -7.88
C ALA A 45 -2.85 5.03 -7.27
N ALA A 46 -1.95 5.61 -6.48
CA ALA A 46 -2.13 6.94 -5.89
C ALA A 46 -2.26 8.04 -6.97
N THR A 47 -1.44 7.96 -8.02
CA THR A 47 -1.47 8.93 -9.14
C THR A 47 -2.81 8.84 -9.89
N ARG A 48 -3.28 7.63 -10.19
CA ARG A 48 -4.58 7.43 -10.84
C ARG A 48 -5.73 7.95 -9.99
N LEU A 49 -5.71 7.68 -8.68
CA LEU A 49 -6.71 8.21 -7.75
C LEU A 49 -6.72 9.75 -7.74
N ARG A 50 -5.53 10.38 -7.78
CA ARG A 50 -5.39 11.85 -7.88
C ARG A 50 -5.96 12.37 -9.18
N ASP A 51 -5.61 11.75 -10.30
CA ASP A 51 -5.93 12.22 -11.64
C ASP A 51 -7.44 12.11 -11.94
N VAL A 52 -8.09 11.08 -11.41
CA VAL A 52 -9.55 10.91 -11.48
C VAL A 52 -10.29 11.93 -10.59
N ARG A 53 -9.58 12.59 -9.65
CA ARG A 53 -10.10 13.63 -8.73
C ARG A 53 -11.33 13.22 -7.91
N PHE A 54 -11.50 11.92 -7.73
CA PHE A 54 -12.64 11.35 -7.01
C PHE A 54 -12.37 11.16 -5.52
N ALA A 55 -11.10 10.98 -5.14
CA ALA A 55 -10.71 10.93 -3.75
C ALA A 55 -10.40 12.34 -3.21
N THR A 56 -10.91 12.65 -2.03
CA THR A 56 -10.64 13.90 -1.29
C THR A 56 -9.38 13.80 -0.43
N GLN A 57 -8.95 12.58 -0.10
CA GLN A 57 -7.70 12.28 0.58
C GLN A 57 -7.06 11.07 -0.09
N ILE A 58 -5.74 11.11 -0.27
CA ILE A 58 -4.95 9.99 -0.78
C ILE A 58 -3.64 9.99 0.00
N GLN A 59 -3.27 8.85 0.56
CA GLN A 59 -1.99 8.63 1.21
C GLN A 59 -1.35 7.34 0.72
N VAL A 60 -0.02 7.33 0.62
CA VAL A 60 0.77 6.10 0.50
C VAL A 60 1.66 5.99 1.71
N VAL A 61 1.50 4.90 2.45
CA VAL A 61 2.24 4.63 3.68
C VAL A 61 3.11 3.40 3.50
N ARG A 62 4.39 3.50 3.85
CA ARG A 62 5.27 2.33 3.96
C ARG A 62 4.93 1.57 5.23
N ILE A 63 4.67 0.26 5.08
CA ILE A 63 4.16 -0.58 6.17
C ILE A 63 5.23 -0.82 7.25
N GLU A 64 6.50 -0.94 6.85
CA GLU A 64 7.61 -1.27 7.76
C GLU A 64 7.79 -0.25 8.89
N ASP A 65 7.70 1.04 8.57
CA ASP A 65 8.02 2.14 9.48
C ASP A 65 6.90 3.19 9.60
N GLY A 66 5.79 3.04 8.87
CA GLY A 66 4.68 3.98 8.86
C GLY A 66 4.97 5.29 8.13
N ALA A 67 6.08 5.38 7.38
CA ALA A 67 6.45 6.60 6.67
C ALA A 67 5.40 6.96 5.60
N THR A 68 4.96 8.21 5.58
CA THR A 68 4.07 8.72 4.51
C THR A 68 4.93 9.15 3.32
N LEU A 69 4.84 8.40 2.24
CA LEU A 69 5.61 8.61 1.01
C LEU A 69 4.86 9.52 0.02
N PHE A 70 3.54 9.57 0.15
CA PHE A 70 2.66 10.45 -0.63
C PHE A 70 1.49 10.89 0.24
N ASP A 71 1.13 12.16 0.19
CA ASP A 71 -0.07 12.72 0.83
C ASP A 71 -0.62 13.86 -0.04
N LEU A 72 -1.84 13.68 -0.55
CA LEU A 72 -2.49 14.68 -1.39
C LEU A 72 -2.78 15.99 -0.65
N VAL A 73 -3.21 15.91 0.61
CA VAL A 73 -3.67 17.07 1.38
C VAL A 73 -2.49 17.83 1.95
N ALA A 74 -1.48 17.12 2.46
CA ALA A 74 -0.26 17.72 2.98
C ALA A 74 0.75 18.11 1.87
N GLY A 75 0.49 17.74 0.61
CA GLY A 75 1.36 18.05 -0.52
C GLY A 75 2.70 17.28 -0.49
N VAL A 76 2.71 16.09 0.13
CA VAL A 76 3.90 15.24 0.22
C VAL A 76 3.97 14.36 -1.03
N GLU A 77 5.11 14.39 -1.72
CA GLU A 77 5.41 13.46 -2.81
C GLU A 77 6.91 13.12 -2.76
N VAL A 78 7.25 12.03 -2.05
CA VAL A 78 8.62 11.52 -1.97
C VAL A 78 9.01 10.95 -3.35
N PRO A 79 10.23 11.19 -3.86
CA PRO A 79 10.69 10.59 -5.11
C PRO A 79 10.72 9.05 -5.01
N LEU A 80 10.34 8.35 -6.09
CA LEU A 80 10.10 6.90 -6.08
C LEU A 80 11.34 6.08 -5.69
N GLU A 81 12.52 6.64 -5.91
CA GLU A 81 13.81 6.01 -5.59
C GLU A 81 14.04 5.90 -4.08
N HIS A 82 13.25 6.61 -3.28
CA HIS A 82 13.33 6.67 -1.81
C HIS A 82 12.15 5.98 -1.10
N TRP A 83 11.31 5.25 -1.85
CA TRP A 83 10.14 4.53 -1.33
C TRP A 83 10.53 3.22 -0.65
#